data_AF-A0A812LRB3-F1
#
_entry.id   AF-A0A812LRB3-F1
#
_cell.length_a   1.000
_cell.length_b   1.000
_cell.length_c   1.000
_cell.angle_alpha   90.00
_cell.angle_beta   90.00
_cell.angle_gamma   90.00
#
_symmetry.space_group_name_H-M   'P 1'
#
loop_
_entity.id
_entity.type
_entity.pdbx_description
1 polymer ?
#
loop_
_entity_poly.entity_id
_entity_poly.type
_entity_poly.pdbx_seq_one_letter_code
_entity_poly.pdbx_strand_id
1 'polypeptide(L)'
;MGRDARREKENIADFVAKKREMFLVQMSLDVKKAEILKLDARAKDKEEALNKSKQMLDKDVERFDTFLSTNDSKAHAAMKNADETAKQKQERVGRIKSLKSQLSAIQSEIAKHREQKDECLRFKDFLVNLTPGEWKEQKREEKKQRKHERRRIAVDARMEDIEEKMQAEIEAEEQAFKEKEEKEKKGRRRQKKTEEDEQKEREAEARRKRIARKYPTRDQVDMEYVEYSSGEEMPLYFQEPKQLLDIFTSLEESNLFLIQNSQDTEQALEELDQKFAAMRKTREAMSNKMKLQIGQLERQITDEKSKCDELKQAISQKHGGSEIEDLLEKLGEGVQEVHSICTHENQDDGDTLQMLARIESKLEEYLAYLDEAEESGLGARVLAEEHKKERQRRLDLRMSRKLHQEKKIEDRLKASLHRSQAPVHKKVGKQIMFRSAPLFQARRVVQEDDGYEEAVREHNIFGIWLDKEGVPNAQQPEKAET
;
A
#
# COMPACT_ATOMS: atom_id res chain seq x y z
N MET A 1 -117.02 147.41 23.63
CA MET A 1 -116.73 148.86 23.59
C MET A 1 -116.54 149.25 22.14
N GLY A 2 -117.49 149.98 21.56
CA GLY A 2 -117.41 150.44 20.18
C GLY A 2 -116.51 151.67 20.00
N ARG A 3 -116.06 151.90 18.76
CA ARG A 3 -116.36 153.11 17.97
C ARG A 3 -115.59 153.12 16.64
N ASP A 4 -116.37 153.28 15.57
CA ASP A 4 -116.20 154.15 14.41
C ASP A 4 -114.87 154.33 13.66
N ALA A 5 -114.98 153.97 12.37
CA ALA A 5 -114.76 154.80 11.19
C ALA A 5 -113.41 155.52 11.00
N ARG A 6 -112.73 155.17 9.90
CA ARG A 6 -112.32 156.10 8.82
C ARG A 6 -111.66 155.31 7.68
N ARG A 7 -112.31 155.30 6.50
CA ARG A 7 -111.66 154.98 5.23
C ARG A 7 -110.74 156.15 4.87
N GLU A 8 -109.48 156.06 5.29
CA GLU A 8 -108.43 156.95 4.79
C GLU A 8 -108.09 156.51 3.38
N LYS A 9 -108.37 157.39 2.41
CA LYS A 9 -107.95 157.21 1.02
C LYS A 9 -106.43 157.36 1.00
N GLU A 10 -105.70 156.24 0.91
CA GLU A 10 -104.24 156.25 0.77
C GLU A 10 -103.81 157.17 -0.40
N ASN A 11 -102.82 158.02 -0.15
CA ASN A 11 -102.21 158.88 -1.15
C ASN A 11 -101.54 157.98 -2.21
N ILE A 12 -101.80 158.25 -3.50
CA ILE A 12 -101.35 157.39 -4.61
C ILE A 12 -99.83 157.14 -4.56
N ALA A 13 -99.06 158.12 -4.05
CA ALA A 13 -97.62 157.99 -3.86
C ALA A 13 -97.21 156.91 -2.84
N ASP A 14 -97.92 156.78 -1.72
CA ASP A 14 -97.62 155.79 -0.67
C ASP A 14 -98.03 154.38 -1.10
N PHE A 15 -99.14 154.25 -1.82
CA PHE A 15 -99.52 152.99 -2.45
C PHE A 15 -98.47 152.54 -3.48
N VAL A 16 -97.94 153.47 -4.28
CA VAL A 16 -96.85 153.21 -5.22
C VAL A 16 -95.55 152.86 -4.49
N ALA A 17 -95.23 153.51 -3.36
CA ALA A 17 -94.06 153.20 -2.53
C ALA A 17 -94.16 151.80 -1.88
N LYS A 18 -95.28 151.47 -1.21
CA LYS A 18 -95.53 150.12 -0.67
C LYS A 18 -95.52 149.05 -1.75
N LYS A 19 -96.05 149.35 -2.95
CA LYS A 19 -95.95 148.43 -4.10
C LYS A 19 -94.50 148.23 -4.54
N ARG A 20 -93.69 149.30 -4.61
CA ARG A 20 -92.26 149.21 -4.93
C ARG A 20 -91.47 148.42 -3.88
N GLU A 21 -91.73 148.66 -2.59
CA GLU A 21 -91.12 147.88 -1.50
C GLU A 21 -91.54 146.41 -1.55
N MET A 22 -92.83 146.14 -1.78
CA MET A 22 -93.34 144.78 -1.98
C MET A 22 -92.66 144.10 -3.18
N PHE A 23 -92.47 144.81 -4.30
CA PHE A 23 -91.73 144.30 -5.46
C PHE A 23 -90.24 144.08 -5.17
N LEU A 24 -89.59 144.94 -4.38
CA LEU A 24 -88.19 144.77 -3.98
C LEU A 24 -88.00 143.57 -3.05
N VAL A 25 -88.88 143.40 -2.06
CA VAL A 25 -88.86 142.23 -1.18
C VAL A 25 -89.14 140.98 -2.01
N GLN A 26 -90.14 141.00 -2.88
CA GLN A 26 -90.45 139.89 -3.79
C GLN A 26 -89.23 139.54 -4.67
N MET A 27 -88.61 140.53 -5.31
CA MET A 27 -87.39 140.33 -6.11
C MET A 27 -86.24 139.76 -5.26
N SER A 28 -86.03 140.24 -4.03
CA SER A 28 -84.99 139.72 -3.13
C SER A 28 -85.27 138.28 -2.69
N LEU A 29 -86.54 137.94 -2.48
CA LEU A 29 -86.99 136.61 -2.09
C LEU A 29 -86.85 135.65 -3.28
N ASP A 30 -87.18 136.10 -4.49
CA ASP A 30 -87.00 135.33 -5.72
C ASP A 30 -85.52 135.12 -6.05
N VAL A 31 -84.66 136.12 -5.84
CA VAL A 31 -83.19 135.96 -5.94
C VAL A 31 -82.66 134.96 -4.91
N LYS A 32 -83.09 135.05 -3.64
CA LYS A 32 -82.69 134.09 -2.60
C LYS A 32 -83.21 132.69 -2.88
N LYS A 33 -84.45 132.53 -3.35
CA LYS A 33 -85.02 131.24 -3.78
C LYS A 33 -84.23 130.66 -4.94
N ALA A 34 -83.88 131.46 -5.93
CA ALA A 34 -83.05 131.04 -7.05
C ALA A 34 -81.65 130.60 -6.60
N GLU A 35 -81.03 131.34 -5.66
CA GLU A 35 -79.72 130.97 -5.11
C GLU A 35 -79.79 129.70 -4.24
N ILE A 36 -80.84 129.52 -3.43
CA ILE A 36 -81.09 128.27 -2.67
C ILE A 36 -81.21 127.09 -3.63
N LEU A 37 -82.03 127.21 -4.68
CA LEU A 37 -82.19 126.15 -5.68
C LEU A 37 -80.87 125.81 -6.38
N LYS A 38 -80.04 126.82 -6.67
CA LYS A 38 -78.71 126.62 -7.26
C LYS A 38 -77.74 125.92 -6.29
N LEU A 39 -77.75 126.28 -5.01
CA LEU A 39 -76.95 125.60 -3.98
C LEU A 39 -77.44 124.17 -3.75
N ASP A 40 -78.74 123.93 -3.74
CA ASP A 40 -79.34 122.59 -3.63
C ASP A 40 -78.98 121.72 -4.84
N ALA A 41 -79.04 122.27 -6.06
CA ALA A 41 -78.58 121.57 -7.26
C ALA A 41 -77.09 121.19 -7.13
N ARG A 42 -76.23 122.14 -6.72
CA ARG A 42 -74.80 121.88 -6.51
C ARG A 42 -74.53 120.88 -5.37
N ALA A 43 -75.37 120.87 -4.33
CA ALA A 43 -75.30 119.91 -3.24
C ALA A 43 -75.68 118.50 -3.71
N LYS A 44 -76.77 118.38 -4.48
CA LYS A 44 -77.19 117.10 -5.10
C LYS A 44 -76.13 116.56 -6.06
N ASP A 45 -75.57 117.40 -6.93
CA ASP A 45 -74.49 116.98 -7.83
C ASP A 45 -73.27 116.46 -7.05
N LYS A 46 -72.91 117.11 -5.94
CA LYS A 46 -71.83 116.66 -5.06
C LYS A 46 -72.18 115.37 -4.32
N GLU A 47 -73.40 115.22 -3.84
CA GLU A 47 -73.87 114.02 -3.16
C GLU A 47 -73.90 112.82 -4.12
N GLU A 48 -74.38 113.02 -5.34
CA GLU A 48 -74.34 112.00 -6.40
C GLU A 48 -72.90 111.64 -6.79
N ALA A 49 -72.01 112.62 -6.92
CA ALA A 49 -70.59 112.37 -7.19
C ALA A 49 -69.94 111.59 -6.03
N LEU A 50 -70.25 111.94 -4.79
CA LEU A 50 -69.73 111.25 -3.61
C LEU A 50 -70.29 109.83 -3.50
N ASN A 51 -71.57 109.62 -3.79
CA ASN A 51 -72.18 108.30 -3.80
C ASN A 51 -71.60 107.41 -4.91
N LYS A 52 -71.36 107.96 -6.11
CA LYS A 52 -70.65 107.26 -7.18
C LYS A 52 -69.23 106.89 -6.78
N SER A 53 -68.49 107.80 -6.12
CA SER A 53 -67.15 107.50 -5.60
C SER A 53 -67.17 106.42 -4.53
N LYS A 54 -68.14 106.45 -3.62
CA LYS A 54 -68.31 105.42 -2.58
C LYS A 54 -68.61 104.06 -3.21
N GLN A 55 -69.53 103.99 -4.17
CA GLN A 55 -69.82 102.74 -4.89
C GLN A 55 -68.61 102.19 -5.65
N MET A 56 -67.76 103.06 -6.20
CA MET A 56 -66.51 102.62 -6.85
C MET A 56 -65.53 102.05 -5.82
N LEU A 57 -65.39 102.69 -4.65
CA LEU A 57 -64.57 102.17 -3.56
C LEU A 57 -65.10 100.83 -3.03
N ASP A 58 -66.41 100.70 -2.82
CA ASP A 58 -67.04 99.45 -2.36
C ASP A 58 -66.76 98.31 -3.37
N LYS A 59 -66.89 98.59 -4.68
CA LYS A 59 -66.54 97.62 -5.74
C LYS A 59 -65.06 97.27 -5.76
N ASP A 60 -64.18 98.23 -5.49
CA ASP A 60 -62.75 97.95 -5.44
C ASP A 60 -62.40 97.12 -4.19
N VAL A 61 -63.04 97.35 -3.04
CA VAL A 61 -62.92 96.47 -1.86
C VAL A 61 -63.37 95.05 -2.18
N GLU A 62 -64.51 94.86 -2.83
CA GLU A 62 -64.98 93.53 -3.27
C GLU A 62 -63.98 92.86 -4.24
N ARG A 63 -63.39 93.63 -5.16
CA ARG A 63 -62.34 93.14 -6.07
C ARG A 63 -61.07 92.75 -5.32
N PHE A 64 -60.68 93.50 -4.30
CA PHE A 64 -59.53 93.16 -3.47
C PHE A 64 -59.79 91.90 -2.65
N ASP A 65 -60.96 91.76 -2.05
CA ASP A 65 -61.31 90.57 -1.27
C ASP A 65 -61.37 89.31 -2.14
N THR A 66 -61.96 89.43 -3.34
CA THR A 66 -61.94 88.33 -4.32
C THR A 66 -60.54 88.04 -4.84
N PHE A 67 -59.69 89.06 -5.01
CA PHE A 67 -58.28 88.86 -5.37
C PHE A 67 -57.51 88.14 -4.26
N LEU A 68 -57.65 88.54 -3.00
CA LEU A 68 -57.00 87.89 -1.86
C LEU A 68 -57.49 86.45 -1.72
N SER A 69 -58.80 86.23 -1.77
CA SER A 69 -59.38 84.88 -1.69
C SER A 69 -58.88 83.97 -2.82
N THR A 70 -58.81 84.48 -4.07
CA THR A 70 -58.30 83.70 -5.20
C THR A 70 -56.79 83.49 -5.13
N ASN A 71 -56.03 84.44 -4.59
CA ASN A 71 -54.59 84.30 -4.38
C ASN A 71 -54.30 83.26 -3.30
N ASP A 72 -54.96 83.35 -2.14
CA ASP A 72 -54.85 82.39 -1.04
C ASP A 72 -55.25 80.99 -1.50
N SER A 73 -56.36 80.88 -2.24
CA SER A 73 -56.78 79.61 -2.84
C SER A 73 -55.73 79.03 -3.79
N LYS A 74 -55.12 79.87 -4.65
CA LYS A 74 -54.04 79.45 -5.55
C LYS A 74 -52.77 79.07 -4.79
N ALA A 75 -52.41 79.81 -3.75
CA ALA A 75 -51.25 79.53 -2.90
C ALA A 75 -51.43 78.19 -2.16
N HIS A 76 -52.61 77.96 -1.58
CA HIS A 76 -52.95 76.69 -0.95
C HIS A 76 -52.99 75.53 -1.95
N ALA A 77 -53.55 75.73 -3.15
CA ALA A 77 -53.53 74.71 -4.19
C ALA A 77 -52.09 74.38 -4.62
N ALA A 78 -51.23 75.38 -4.79
CA ALA A 78 -49.81 75.19 -5.11
C ALA A 78 -49.06 74.45 -4.00
N MET A 79 -49.30 74.81 -2.73
CA MET A 79 -48.71 74.15 -1.57
C MET A 79 -49.16 72.69 -1.48
N LYS A 80 -50.45 72.41 -1.65
CA LYS A 80 -50.99 71.05 -1.65
C LYS A 80 -50.39 70.21 -2.78
N ASN A 81 -50.29 70.76 -3.98
CA ASN A 81 -49.66 70.07 -5.11
C ASN A 81 -48.17 69.80 -4.83
N ALA A 82 -47.45 70.75 -4.22
CA ALA A 82 -46.06 70.55 -3.82
C ALA A 82 -45.91 69.43 -2.78
N ASP A 83 -46.78 69.39 -1.77
CA ASP A 83 -46.78 68.34 -0.74
C ASP A 83 -47.14 66.97 -1.33
N GLU A 84 -48.14 66.90 -2.22
CA GLU A 84 -48.51 65.66 -2.92
C GLU A 84 -47.36 65.13 -3.79
N THR A 85 -46.70 66.00 -4.57
CA THR A 85 -45.54 65.58 -5.37
C THR A 85 -44.34 65.17 -4.52
N ALA A 86 -44.11 65.85 -3.39
CA ALA A 86 -43.07 65.47 -2.42
C ALA A 86 -43.36 64.09 -1.80
N LYS A 87 -44.62 63.82 -1.44
CA LYS A 87 -45.06 62.52 -0.94
C LYS A 87 -44.86 61.42 -1.97
N GLN A 88 -45.30 61.63 -3.22
CA GLN A 88 -45.08 60.67 -4.31
C GLN A 88 -43.59 60.41 -4.56
N LYS A 89 -42.74 61.45 -4.49
CA LYS A 89 -41.29 61.29 -4.59
C LYS A 89 -40.76 60.43 -3.44
N GLN A 90 -41.19 60.65 -2.21
CA GLN A 90 -40.76 59.87 -1.05
C GLN A 90 -41.19 58.39 -1.17
N GLU A 91 -42.41 58.12 -1.61
CA GLU A 91 -42.91 56.76 -1.88
C GLU A 91 -42.07 56.07 -2.96
N ARG A 92 -41.78 56.75 -4.08
CA ARG A 92 -40.91 56.23 -5.14
C ARG A 92 -39.49 55.94 -4.64
N VAL A 93 -38.91 56.82 -3.83
CA VAL A 93 -37.59 56.61 -3.21
C VAL A 93 -37.61 55.40 -2.27
N GLY A 94 -38.68 55.23 -1.48
CA GLY A 94 -38.89 54.05 -0.64
C GLY A 94 -38.93 52.76 -1.47
N ARG A 95 -39.67 52.77 -2.58
CA ARG A 95 -39.73 51.63 -3.51
C ARG A 95 -38.37 51.32 -4.14
N ILE A 96 -37.62 52.35 -4.56
CA ILE A 96 -36.25 52.17 -5.08
C ILE A 96 -35.35 51.53 -4.04
N LYS A 97 -35.41 51.97 -2.77
CA LYS A 97 -34.62 51.36 -1.68
C LYS A 97 -34.99 49.90 -1.46
N SER A 98 -36.28 49.57 -1.45
CA SER A 98 -36.75 48.19 -1.32
C SER A 98 -36.26 47.31 -2.48
N LEU A 99 -36.42 47.78 -3.73
CA LEU A 99 -35.93 47.06 -4.92
C LEU A 99 -34.40 46.90 -4.92
N LYS A 100 -33.65 47.92 -4.49
CA LYS A 100 -32.18 47.82 -4.35
C LYS A 100 -31.79 46.77 -3.31
N SER A 101 -32.50 46.70 -2.19
CA SER A 101 -32.28 45.66 -1.16
C SER A 101 -32.53 44.26 -1.73
N GLN A 102 -33.66 44.06 -2.42
CA GLN A 102 -33.98 42.79 -3.07
C GLN A 102 -32.93 42.42 -4.14
N LEU A 103 -32.50 43.38 -4.94
CA LEU A 103 -31.46 43.17 -5.96
C LEU A 103 -30.13 42.74 -5.32
N SER A 104 -29.74 43.35 -4.20
CA SER A 104 -28.55 42.93 -3.44
C SER A 104 -28.69 41.51 -2.86
N ALA A 105 -29.87 41.15 -2.37
CA ALA A 105 -30.13 39.80 -1.85
C ALA A 105 -30.01 38.76 -2.96
N ILE A 106 -30.68 38.98 -4.10
CA ILE A 106 -30.60 38.10 -5.27
C ILE A 106 -29.17 38.02 -5.81
N GLN A 107 -28.43 39.13 -5.84
CA GLN A 107 -27.02 39.11 -6.24
C GLN A 107 -26.16 38.24 -5.31
N SER A 108 -26.40 38.32 -3.99
CA SER A 108 -25.73 37.46 -3.02
C SER A 108 -26.09 35.98 -3.21
N GLU A 109 -27.36 35.67 -3.49
CA GLU A 109 -27.80 34.30 -3.80
C GLU A 109 -27.17 33.77 -5.09
N ILE A 110 -27.11 34.60 -6.14
CA ILE A 110 -26.44 34.26 -7.40
C ILE A 110 -24.96 33.98 -7.14
N ALA A 111 -24.28 34.80 -6.34
CA ALA A 111 -22.88 34.58 -5.99
C ALA A 111 -22.69 33.24 -5.26
N LYS A 112 -23.52 32.96 -4.25
CA LYS A 112 -23.51 31.69 -3.51
C LYS A 112 -23.74 30.49 -4.43
N HIS A 113 -24.73 30.56 -5.32
CA HIS A 113 -25.01 29.47 -6.26
C HIS A 113 -23.93 29.30 -7.32
N ARG A 114 -23.23 30.36 -7.72
CA ARG A 114 -22.04 30.26 -8.59
C ARG A 114 -20.91 29.52 -7.90
N GLU A 115 -20.61 29.86 -6.65
CA GLU A 115 -19.59 29.17 -5.86
C GLU A 115 -19.94 27.69 -5.66
N GLN A 116 -21.19 27.39 -5.27
CA GLN A 116 -21.68 26.00 -5.15
C GLN A 116 -21.59 25.24 -6.49
N LYS A 117 -21.88 25.90 -7.61
CA LYS A 117 -21.74 25.30 -8.94
C LYS A 117 -20.28 24.98 -9.22
N ASP A 118 -19.36 25.89 -8.94
CA ASP A 118 -17.93 25.70 -9.17
C ASP A 118 -17.37 24.58 -8.29
N GLU A 119 -17.82 24.46 -7.04
CA GLU A 119 -17.53 23.31 -6.16
C GLU A 119 -18.05 22.00 -6.75
N CYS A 120 -19.31 21.96 -7.18
CA CYS A 120 -19.91 20.79 -7.84
C CYS A 120 -19.17 20.41 -9.13
N LEU A 121 -18.66 21.37 -9.90
CA LEU A 121 -17.85 21.11 -11.08
C LEU A 121 -16.50 20.50 -10.70
N ARG A 122 -15.83 21.01 -9.67
CA ARG A 122 -14.59 20.40 -9.14
C ARG A 122 -14.83 18.96 -8.68
N PHE A 123 -15.93 18.71 -7.98
CA PHE A 123 -16.31 17.35 -7.58
C PHE A 123 -16.63 16.46 -8.79
N LYS A 124 -17.32 16.98 -9.81
CA LYS A 124 -17.55 16.26 -11.08
C LYS A 124 -16.23 15.88 -11.74
N ASP A 125 -15.31 16.82 -11.88
CA ASP A 125 -14.01 16.58 -12.51
C ASP A 125 -13.19 15.55 -11.71
N PHE A 126 -13.22 15.65 -10.38
CA PHE A 126 -12.61 14.65 -9.51
C PHE A 126 -13.20 13.25 -9.72
N LEU A 127 -14.52 13.11 -9.73
CA LEU A 127 -15.20 11.84 -9.98
C LEU A 127 -14.91 11.30 -11.38
N VAL A 128 -14.84 12.18 -12.39
CA VAL A 128 -14.45 11.80 -13.76
C VAL A 128 -13.03 11.28 -13.77
N ASN A 129 -12.09 11.89 -13.06
CA ASN A 129 -10.70 11.43 -12.99
C ASN A 129 -10.58 10.05 -12.31
N LEU A 130 -11.37 9.81 -11.26
CA LEU A 130 -11.37 8.52 -10.56
C LEU A 130 -12.14 7.42 -11.31
N THR A 131 -13.03 7.80 -12.23
CA THR A 131 -13.82 6.83 -13.01
C THR A 131 -12.90 5.97 -13.87
N PRO A 132 -12.95 4.62 -13.75
CA PRO A 132 -12.14 3.70 -14.52
C PRO A 132 -12.26 3.92 -16.04
N GLY A 133 -11.12 3.86 -16.75
CA GLY A 133 -11.06 4.04 -18.19
C GLY A 133 -11.87 2.99 -18.97
N GLU A 134 -11.86 1.74 -18.50
CA GLU A 134 -12.62 0.63 -19.09
C GLU A 134 -14.12 0.91 -19.10
N TRP A 135 -14.64 1.44 -18.00
CA TRP A 135 -16.05 1.80 -17.90
C TRP A 135 -16.40 2.97 -18.83
N LYS A 136 -15.52 3.97 -18.95
CA LYS A 136 -15.69 5.09 -19.91
C LYS A 136 -15.73 4.58 -21.35
N GLU A 137 -14.90 3.61 -21.69
CA GLU A 137 -14.86 3.00 -23.02
C GLU A 137 -16.15 2.22 -23.30
N GLN A 138 -16.55 1.32 -22.39
CA GLN A 138 -17.79 0.56 -22.50
C GLN A 138 -19.01 1.48 -22.70
N LYS A 139 -19.13 2.55 -21.91
CA LYS A 139 -20.22 3.52 -22.07
C LYS A 139 -20.15 4.31 -23.37
N ARG A 140 -18.95 4.59 -23.88
CA ARG A 140 -18.77 5.21 -25.19
C ARG A 140 -19.19 4.28 -26.31
N GLU A 141 -18.89 2.99 -26.20
CA GLU A 141 -19.33 1.97 -27.15
C GLU A 141 -20.84 1.77 -27.11
N GLU A 142 -21.45 1.64 -25.94
CA GLU A 142 -22.91 1.61 -25.80
C GLU A 142 -23.57 2.84 -26.43
N LYS A 143 -22.98 4.03 -26.26
CA LYS A 143 -23.47 5.25 -26.90
C LYS A 143 -23.34 5.18 -28.43
N LYS A 144 -22.22 4.67 -28.95
CA LYS A 144 -22.04 4.44 -30.40
C LYS A 144 -23.05 3.42 -30.94
N GLN A 145 -23.29 2.34 -30.21
CA GLN A 145 -24.28 1.32 -30.58
C GLN A 145 -25.70 1.90 -30.58
N ARG A 146 -26.11 2.62 -29.53
CA ARG A 146 -27.41 3.30 -29.49
C ARG A 146 -27.58 4.29 -30.64
N LYS A 147 -26.52 5.04 -30.98
CA LYS A 147 -26.51 5.94 -32.13
C LYS A 147 -26.67 5.16 -33.45
N HIS A 148 -25.93 4.07 -33.62
CA HIS A 148 -26.02 3.24 -34.81
C HIS A 148 -27.42 2.63 -34.96
N GLU A 149 -28.02 2.17 -33.85
CA GLU A 149 -29.37 1.62 -33.82
C GLU A 149 -30.41 2.69 -34.17
N ARG A 150 -30.33 3.90 -33.59
CA ARG A 150 -31.23 5.02 -33.94
C ARG A 150 -31.11 5.39 -35.42
N ARG A 151 -29.89 5.41 -35.97
CA ARG A 151 -29.65 5.64 -37.39
C ARG A 151 -30.29 4.53 -38.23
N ARG A 152 -30.09 3.27 -37.86
CA ARG A 152 -30.66 2.11 -38.54
C ARG A 152 -32.19 2.20 -38.58
N ILE A 153 -32.83 2.41 -37.42
CA ILE A 153 -34.29 2.55 -37.31
C ILE A 153 -34.79 3.73 -38.17
N ALA A 154 -34.12 4.88 -38.13
CA ALA A 154 -34.53 6.04 -38.91
C ALA A 154 -34.40 5.82 -40.43
N VAL A 155 -33.34 5.13 -40.86
CA VAL A 155 -33.14 4.76 -42.26
C VAL A 155 -34.15 3.71 -42.69
N ASP A 156 -34.40 2.70 -41.86
CA ASP A 156 -35.41 1.65 -42.13
C ASP A 156 -36.81 2.25 -42.28
N ALA A 157 -37.25 3.09 -41.33
CA ALA A 157 -38.54 3.77 -41.43
C ALA A 157 -38.66 4.64 -42.69
N ARG A 158 -37.58 5.35 -43.07
CA ARG A 158 -37.56 6.15 -44.29
C ARG A 158 -37.56 5.28 -45.56
N MET A 159 -36.95 4.10 -45.51
CA MET A 159 -37.00 3.12 -46.60
C MET A 159 -38.39 2.51 -46.73
N GLU A 160 -39.06 2.18 -45.62
CA GLU A 160 -40.46 1.72 -45.62
C GLU A 160 -41.38 2.78 -46.25
N ASP A 161 -41.27 4.05 -45.85
CA ASP A 161 -42.02 5.16 -46.47
C ASP A 161 -41.77 5.29 -47.98
N ILE A 162 -40.54 5.02 -48.43
CA ILE A 162 -40.15 5.05 -49.84
C ILE A 162 -40.75 3.84 -50.58
N GLU A 163 -40.71 2.66 -49.98
CA GLU A 163 -41.27 1.43 -50.53
C GLU A 163 -42.79 1.51 -50.67
N GLU A 164 -43.49 2.03 -49.66
CA GLU A 164 -44.94 2.28 -49.73
C GLU A 164 -45.29 3.23 -50.88
N LYS A 165 -44.55 4.33 -51.03
CA LYS A 165 -44.73 5.27 -52.16
C LYS A 165 -44.45 4.61 -53.51
N MET A 166 -43.39 3.81 -53.59
CA MET A 166 -43.02 3.09 -54.80
C MET A 166 -44.08 2.05 -55.19
N GLN A 167 -44.60 1.29 -54.22
CA GLN A 167 -45.67 0.32 -54.44
C GLN A 167 -46.96 1.00 -54.89
N ALA A 168 -47.35 2.11 -54.24
CA ALA A 168 -48.50 2.90 -54.65
C ALA A 168 -48.36 3.44 -56.09
N GLU A 169 -47.16 3.87 -56.50
CA GLU A 169 -46.89 4.31 -57.88
C GLU A 169 -46.98 3.14 -58.88
N ILE A 170 -46.48 1.96 -58.52
CA ILE A 170 -46.61 0.73 -59.35
C ILE A 170 -48.09 0.34 -59.50
N GLU A 171 -48.85 0.30 -58.41
CA GLU A 171 -50.27 -0.05 -58.43
C GLU A 171 -51.09 0.96 -59.24
N ALA A 172 -50.81 2.26 -59.11
CA ALA A 172 -51.45 3.29 -59.91
C ALA A 172 -51.15 3.15 -61.41
N GLU A 173 -49.90 2.87 -61.80
CA GLU A 173 -49.54 2.62 -63.20
C GLU A 173 -50.19 1.33 -63.74
N GLU A 174 -50.26 0.26 -62.94
CA GLU A 174 -50.93 -0.99 -63.33
C GLU A 174 -52.43 -0.82 -63.49
N GLN A 175 -53.08 -0.07 -62.60
CA GLN A 175 -54.50 0.29 -62.74
C GLN A 175 -54.73 1.14 -64.00
N ALA A 176 -53.90 2.16 -64.24
CA ALA A 176 -53.99 2.99 -65.43
C ALA A 176 -53.74 2.19 -66.73
N PHE A 177 -52.86 1.19 -66.68
CA PHE A 177 -52.62 0.29 -67.81
C PHE A 177 -53.82 -0.64 -68.07
N LYS A 178 -54.40 -1.23 -67.01
CA LYS A 178 -55.63 -2.04 -67.11
C LYS A 178 -56.80 -1.22 -67.68
N GLU A 179 -56.96 0.03 -67.24
CA GLU A 179 -58.01 0.92 -67.76
C GLU A 179 -57.81 1.26 -69.25
N LYS A 180 -56.56 1.48 -69.68
CA LYS A 180 -56.23 1.65 -71.11
C LYS A 180 -56.52 0.37 -71.91
N GLU A 181 -56.17 -0.80 -71.37
CA GLU A 181 -56.41 -2.08 -72.01
C GLU A 181 -57.92 -2.36 -72.17
N GLU A 182 -58.75 -2.04 -71.17
CA GLU A 182 -60.21 -2.17 -71.28
C GLU A 182 -60.79 -1.23 -72.36
N LYS A 183 -60.22 -0.03 -72.53
CA LYS A 183 -60.61 0.89 -73.59
C LYS A 183 -60.21 0.37 -74.98
N GLU A 184 -59.06 -0.29 -75.12
CA GLU A 184 -58.60 -0.87 -76.38
C GLU A 184 -59.28 -2.20 -76.74
N LYS A 185 -59.66 -3.03 -75.75
CA LYS A 185 -60.40 -4.29 -75.95
C LYS A 185 -61.78 -4.13 -76.59
N LYS A 186 -62.34 -2.92 -76.62
CA LYS A 186 -63.59 -2.61 -77.34
C LYS A 186 -63.48 -2.68 -78.87
N GLY A 187 -62.32 -3.02 -79.46
CA GLY A 187 -62.12 -3.00 -80.92
C GLY A 187 -61.49 -4.21 -81.63
N ARG A 188 -61.07 -5.31 -80.99
CA ARG A 188 -60.31 -6.39 -81.69
C ARG A 188 -60.70 -7.83 -81.36
N ARG A 189 -60.87 -8.65 -82.42
CA ARG A 189 -61.15 -10.10 -82.41
C ARG A 189 -59.87 -10.93 -82.18
N ARG A 190 -60.02 -12.02 -81.41
CA ARG A 190 -59.01 -12.97 -80.90
C ARG A 190 -57.98 -13.50 -81.93
N GLN A 191 -56.69 -13.40 -81.63
CA GLN A 191 -55.62 -14.30 -82.12
C GLN A 191 -54.54 -14.55 -81.03
N LYS A 192 -53.83 -15.69 -81.18
CA LYS A 192 -52.77 -16.36 -80.39
C LYS A 192 -52.33 -15.74 -79.04
N LYS A 193 -52.63 -16.45 -77.94
CA LYS A 193 -52.62 -15.96 -76.55
C LYS A 193 -51.29 -16.07 -75.79
N THR A 194 -50.32 -16.88 -76.22
CA THR A 194 -49.16 -17.24 -75.38
C THR A 194 -47.94 -16.32 -75.55
N GLU A 195 -47.61 -15.87 -76.76
CA GLU A 195 -46.44 -14.98 -77.00
C GLU A 195 -46.72 -13.52 -76.58
N GLU A 196 -47.98 -13.08 -76.67
CA GLU A 196 -48.40 -11.72 -76.31
C GLU A 196 -48.43 -11.50 -74.80
N ASP A 197 -48.75 -12.55 -74.02
CA ASP A 197 -48.80 -12.49 -72.56
C ASP A 197 -47.38 -12.45 -71.95
N GLU A 198 -46.41 -13.19 -72.51
CA GLU A 198 -45.00 -13.12 -72.11
C GLU A 198 -44.37 -11.74 -72.39
N GLN A 199 -44.73 -11.12 -73.52
CA GLN A 199 -44.21 -9.79 -73.87
C GLN A 199 -44.79 -8.69 -72.96
N LYS A 200 -46.04 -8.84 -72.52
CA LYS A 200 -46.68 -7.96 -71.52
C LYS A 200 -46.03 -8.09 -70.15
N GLU A 201 -45.69 -9.31 -69.74
CA GLU A 201 -45.00 -9.54 -68.46
C GLU A 201 -43.62 -8.89 -68.45
N ARG A 202 -42.84 -9.01 -69.53
CA ARG A 202 -41.55 -8.31 -69.67
C ARG A 202 -41.69 -6.79 -69.67
N GLU A 203 -42.75 -6.25 -70.27
CA GLU A 203 -43.00 -4.81 -70.28
C GLU A 203 -43.44 -4.29 -68.90
N ALA A 204 -44.27 -5.04 -68.17
CA ALA A 204 -44.64 -4.76 -66.79
C ALA A 204 -43.41 -4.81 -65.86
N GLU A 205 -42.54 -5.79 -66.03
CA GLU A 205 -41.28 -5.90 -65.29
C GLU A 205 -40.33 -4.73 -65.61
N ALA A 206 -40.24 -4.32 -66.88
CA ALA A 206 -39.44 -3.17 -67.28
C ALA A 206 -39.98 -1.86 -66.68
N ARG A 207 -41.31 -1.70 -66.57
CA ARG A 207 -41.95 -0.53 -65.91
C ARG A 207 -41.68 -0.50 -64.41
N ARG A 208 -41.84 -1.65 -63.73
CA ARG A 208 -41.46 -1.81 -62.32
C ARG A 208 -40.00 -1.43 -62.08
N LYS A 209 -39.08 -1.85 -62.97
CA LYS A 209 -37.65 -1.45 -62.92
C LYS A 209 -37.42 0.04 -63.17
N ARG A 210 -38.22 0.71 -64.01
CA ARG A 210 -38.11 2.17 -64.23
C ARG A 210 -38.59 2.97 -63.03
N ILE A 211 -39.69 2.55 -62.40
CA ILE A 211 -40.20 3.18 -61.17
C ILE A 211 -39.18 3.00 -60.04
N ALA A 212 -38.63 1.79 -59.85
CA ALA A 212 -37.61 1.53 -58.83
C ALA A 212 -36.36 2.43 -58.96
N ARG A 213 -35.97 2.82 -60.18
CA ARG A 213 -34.83 3.74 -60.41
C ARG A 213 -35.13 5.20 -60.03
N LYS A 214 -36.39 5.59 -59.85
CA LYS A 214 -36.76 6.96 -59.42
C LYS A 214 -36.51 7.18 -57.93
N TYR A 215 -36.56 6.12 -57.13
CA TYR A 215 -36.46 6.19 -55.69
C TYR A 215 -35.02 6.01 -55.19
N PRO A 216 -34.59 6.73 -54.15
CA PRO A 216 -33.25 6.61 -53.59
C PRO A 216 -32.96 5.20 -53.05
N THR A 217 -31.70 4.77 -53.19
CA THR A 217 -31.23 3.50 -52.61
C THR A 217 -30.97 3.65 -51.11
N ARG A 218 -31.03 2.55 -50.35
CA ARG A 218 -30.72 2.52 -48.90
C ARG A 218 -29.44 3.27 -48.52
N ASP A 219 -28.36 3.11 -49.27
CA ASP A 219 -27.09 3.82 -49.02
C ASP A 219 -27.20 5.34 -49.21
N GLN A 220 -28.04 5.80 -50.15
CA GLN A 220 -28.27 7.23 -50.36
C GLN A 220 -29.10 7.82 -49.22
N VAL A 221 -30.11 7.10 -48.74
CA VAL A 221 -30.91 7.48 -47.57
C VAL A 221 -30.05 7.49 -46.30
N ASP A 222 -29.15 6.53 -46.15
CA ASP A 222 -28.21 6.45 -45.04
C ASP A 222 -27.18 7.60 -45.04
N MET A 223 -26.74 8.04 -46.21
CA MET A 223 -25.88 9.21 -46.35
C MET A 223 -26.60 10.53 -46.04
N GLU A 224 -27.90 10.61 -46.31
CA GLU A 224 -28.71 11.79 -46.03
C GLU A 224 -29.09 11.91 -44.54
N TYR A 225 -28.84 10.87 -43.74
CA TYR A 225 -29.12 10.88 -42.32
C TYR A 225 -28.26 11.94 -41.60
N VAL A 226 -28.94 12.98 -41.08
CA VAL A 226 -28.32 13.97 -40.21
C VAL A 226 -28.46 13.51 -38.77
N GLU A 227 -27.32 13.33 -38.12
CA GLU A 227 -27.29 12.97 -36.72
C GLU A 227 -27.66 14.16 -35.82
N TYR A 228 -28.71 13.98 -35.02
CA TYR A 228 -29.07 14.92 -33.97
C TYR A 228 -28.51 14.44 -32.62
N SER A 229 -27.75 15.31 -31.96
CA SER A 229 -27.24 15.03 -30.61
C SER A 229 -28.42 14.87 -29.64
N SER A 230 -28.61 13.66 -29.12
CA SER A 230 -29.72 13.35 -28.22
C SER A 230 -29.71 14.12 -26.89
N GLY A 231 -28.69 14.91 -26.58
CA GLY A 231 -28.56 15.62 -25.31
C GLY A 231 -28.46 14.71 -24.06
N GLU A 232 -28.61 13.39 -24.20
CA GLU A 232 -28.46 12.41 -23.13
C GLU A 232 -27.01 12.42 -22.63
N GLU A 233 -26.82 13.08 -21.48
CA GLU A 233 -25.59 13.02 -20.72
C GLU A 233 -25.42 11.59 -20.19
N MET A 234 -24.22 11.03 -20.34
CA MET A 234 -23.94 9.67 -19.88
C MET A 234 -24.11 9.65 -18.34
N PRO A 235 -24.76 8.62 -17.76
CA PRO A 235 -24.81 8.47 -16.31
C PRO A 235 -23.41 8.55 -15.71
N LEU A 236 -23.30 8.95 -14.44
CA LEU A 236 -22.03 8.92 -13.72
C LEU A 236 -21.72 7.49 -13.25
N TYR A 237 -20.44 7.16 -13.10
CA TYR A 237 -20.00 5.87 -12.57
C TYR A 237 -20.36 5.72 -11.10
N PHE A 238 -20.07 6.76 -10.31
CA PHE A 238 -20.41 6.83 -8.90
C PHE A 238 -21.85 7.32 -8.73
N GLN A 239 -22.71 6.46 -8.19
CA GLN A 239 -24.12 6.78 -7.93
C GLN A 239 -24.38 6.97 -6.44
N GLU A 240 -23.62 6.28 -5.59
CA GLU A 240 -23.74 6.37 -4.14
C GLU A 240 -22.41 6.85 -3.53
N PRO A 241 -22.44 7.75 -2.54
CA PRO A 241 -21.22 8.23 -1.88
C PRO A 241 -20.38 7.13 -1.23
N LYS A 242 -21.02 6.04 -0.78
CA LYS A 242 -20.34 4.89 -0.15
C LYS A 242 -19.33 4.23 -1.09
N GLN A 243 -19.62 4.15 -2.39
CA GLN A 243 -18.75 3.52 -3.38
C GLN A 243 -17.35 4.17 -3.40
N LEU A 244 -17.29 5.49 -3.23
CA LEU A 244 -16.03 6.22 -3.19
C LEU A 244 -15.26 5.93 -1.89
N LEU A 245 -15.97 5.89 -0.76
CA LEU A 245 -15.38 5.57 0.55
C LEU A 245 -14.85 4.13 0.57
N ASP A 246 -15.57 3.18 -0.02
CA ASP A 246 -15.16 1.78 -0.11
C ASP A 246 -13.88 1.63 -0.95
N ILE A 247 -13.79 2.36 -2.07
CA ILE A 247 -12.56 2.41 -2.87
C ILE A 247 -11.40 2.97 -2.06
N PHE A 248 -11.59 4.09 -1.34
CA PHE A 248 -10.54 4.64 -0.49
C PHE A 248 -10.12 3.68 0.61
N THR A 249 -11.08 3.02 1.27
CA THR A 249 -10.80 2.03 2.31
C THR A 249 -10.02 0.85 1.73
N SER A 250 -10.41 0.33 0.58
CA SER A 250 -9.66 -0.76 -0.08
C SER A 250 -8.25 -0.34 -0.53
N LEU A 251 -8.07 0.91 -0.98
CA LEU A 251 -6.75 1.45 -1.31
C LEU A 251 -5.90 1.66 -0.06
N GLU A 252 -6.48 2.12 1.03
CA GLU A 252 -5.80 2.24 2.34
C GLU A 252 -5.37 0.87 2.84
N GLU A 253 -6.26 -0.13 2.82
CA GLU A 253 -5.94 -1.52 3.17
C GLU A 253 -4.84 -2.09 2.28
N SER A 254 -4.91 -1.88 0.96
CA SER A 254 -3.87 -2.33 0.03
C SER A 254 -2.53 -1.63 0.29
N ASN A 255 -2.54 -0.33 0.57
CA ASN A 255 -1.32 0.42 0.86
C ASN A 255 -0.70 -0.03 2.19
N LEU A 256 -1.52 -0.25 3.22
CA LEU A 256 -1.07 -0.81 4.49
C LEU A 256 -0.46 -2.20 4.30
N PHE A 257 -1.10 -3.05 3.50
CA PHE A 257 -0.58 -4.37 3.16
C PHE A 257 0.77 -4.30 2.42
N LEU A 258 0.91 -3.37 1.47
CA LEU A 258 2.19 -3.15 0.77
C LEU A 258 3.28 -2.65 1.70
N ILE A 259 2.96 -1.73 2.62
CA ILE A 259 3.90 -1.24 3.63
C ILE A 259 4.35 -2.41 4.52
N GLN A 260 3.40 -3.21 5.02
CA GLN A 260 3.73 -4.37 5.85
C GLN A 260 4.62 -5.36 5.10
N ASN A 261 4.29 -5.70 3.85
CA ASN A 261 5.11 -6.59 3.03
C ASN A 261 6.51 -6.01 2.79
N SER A 262 6.62 -4.70 2.53
CA SER A 262 7.93 -4.05 2.40
C SER A 262 8.76 -4.13 3.68
N GLN A 263 8.13 -4.00 4.85
CA GLN A 263 8.80 -4.15 6.15
C GLN A 263 9.21 -5.60 6.42
N ASP A 264 8.32 -6.57 6.14
CA ASP A 264 8.61 -7.99 6.33
C ASP A 264 9.77 -8.45 5.41
N THR A 265 9.81 -7.95 4.17
CA THR A 265 10.89 -8.24 3.22
C THR A 265 12.19 -7.54 3.59
N GLU A 266 12.14 -6.31 4.10
CA GLU A 266 13.29 -5.59 4.65
C GLU A 266 13.86 -6.33 5.86
N GLN A 267 13.02 -6.76 6.81
CA GLN A 267 13.44 -7.56 7.96
C GLN A 267 14.08 -8.89 7.52
N ALA A 268 13.49 -9.58 6.55
CA ALA A 268 14.06 -10.83 6.02
C ALA A 268 15.44 -10.60 5.37
N LEU A 269 15.64 -9.47 4.68
CA LEU A 269 16.93 -9.07 4.14
C LEU A 269 17.94 -8.78 5.25
N GLU A 270 17.57 -8.02 6.28
CA GLU A 270 18.44 -7.75 7.43
C GLU A 270 18.87 -9.04 8.14
N GLU A 271 17.94 -9.97 8.37
CA GLU A 271 18.27 -11.27 8.94
C GLU A 271 19.23 -12.07 8.07
N LEU A 272 19.04 -12.03 6.75
CA LEU A 272 19.88 -12.72 5.79
C LEU A 272 21.29 -12.10 5.77
N ASP A 273 21.41 -10.78 5.78
CA ASP A 273 22.68 -10.05 5.86
C ASP A 273 23.42 -10.35 7.16
N GLN A 274 22.72 -10.42 8.30
CA GLN A 274 23.31 -10.83 9.57
C GLN A 274 23.83 -12.28 9.50
N LYS A 275 23.05 -13.21 8.93
CA LYS A 275 23.47 -14.61 8.73
C LYS A 275 24.69 -14.69 7.80
N PHE A 276 24.72 -13.92 6.72
CA PHE A 276 25.87 -13.84 5.82
C PHE A 276 27.11 -13.27 6.50
N ALA A 277 26.97 -12.19 7.29
CA ALA A 277 28.07 -11.62 8.05
C ALA A 277 28.66 -12.62 9.06
N ALA A 278 27.79 -13.35 9.78
CA ALA A 278 28.22 -14.40 10.71
C ALA A 278 28.93 -15.55 9.98
N MET A 279 28.36 -16.05 8.88
CA MET A 279 28.97 -17.12 8.06
C MET A 279 30.31 -16.69 7.46
N ARG A 280 30.41 -15.44 7.01
CA ARG A 280 31.65 -14.88 6.48
C ARG A 280 32.74 -14.86 7.56
N LYS A 281 32.41 -14.41 8.77
CA LYS A 281 33.35 -14.40 9.90
C LYS A 281 33.86 -15.80 10.27
N THR A 282 32.96 -16.80 10.32
CA THR A 282 33.38 -18.19 10.62
C THR A 282 34.22 -18.80 9.50
N ARG A 283 33.88 -18.54 8.23
CA ARG A 283 34.69 -18.95 7.08
C ARG A 283 36.05 -18.29 7.04
N GLU A 284 36.14 -16.98 7.30
CA GLU A 284 37.40 -16.26 7.37
C GLU A 284 38.29 -16.83 8.49
N ALA A 285 37.72 -17.13 9.67
CA ALA A 285 38.44 -17.79 10.75
C ALA A 285 38.96 -19.18 10.35
N MET A 286 38.13 -20.00 9.69
CA MET A 286 38.53 -21.32 9.20
C MET A 286 39.60 -21.23 8.11
N SER A 287 39.47 -20.30 7.16
CA SER A 287 40.47 -20.05 6.12
C SER A 287 41.81 -19.64 6.72
N ASN A 288 41.80 -18.74 7.72
CA ASN A 288 43.00 -18.33 8.43
C ASN A 288 43.64 -19.50 9.19
N LYS A 289 42.84 -20.36 9.83
CA LYS A 289 43.34 -21.59 10.47
C LYS A 289 43.98 -22.55 9.46
N MET A 290 43.35 -22.77 8.30
CA MET A 290 43.91 -23.63 7.24
C MET A 290 45.20 -23.04 6.68
N LYS A 291 45.29 -21.71 6.46
CA LYS A 291 46.53 -21.05 6.04
C LYS A 291 47.65 -21.20 7.07
N LEU A 292 47.33 -21.09 8.36
CA LEU A 292 48.29 -21.34 9.45
C LEU A 292 48.79 -22.80 9.43
N GLN A 293 47.90 -23.77 9.25
CA GLN A 293 48.26 -25.18 9.14
C GLN A 293 49.12 -25.47 7.91
N ILE A 294 48.78 -24.89 6.75
CA ILE A 294 49.59 -24.98 5.53
C ILE A 294 50.98 -24.43 5.80
N GLY A 295 51.11 -23.23 6.39
CA GLY A 295 52.41 -22.65 6.72
C GLY A 295 53.21 -23.47 7.75
N GLN A 296 52.55 -24.16 8.67
CA GLN A 296 53.22 -25.09 9.60
C GLN A 296 53.72 -26.34 8.88
N LEU A 297 52.90 -26.95 8.02
CA LEU A 297 53.29 -28.12 7.23
C LEU A 297 54.40 -27.77 6.24
N GLU A 298 54.35 -26.60 5.60
CA GLU A 298 55.42 -26.10 4.74
C GLU A 298 56.74 -25.99 5.50
N ARG A 299 56.72 -25.45 6.74
CA ARG A 299 57.92 -25.41 7.60
C ARG A 299 58.43 -26.80 7.96
N GLN A 300 57.55 -27.73 8.33
CA GLN A 300 57.94 -29.11 8.62
C GLN A 300 58.57 -29.77 7.39
N ILE A 301 58.01 -29.54 6.20
CA ILE A 301 58.57 -30.05 4.95
C ILE A 301 59.94 -29.42 4.68
N THR A 302 60.15 -28.13 4.94
CA THR A 302 61.47 -27.50 4.77
C THR A 302 62.50 -28.06 5.75
N ASP A 303 62.10 -28.26 7.01
CA ASP A 303 62.99 -28.79 8.06
C ASP A 303 63.34 -30.27 7.79
N GLU A 304 62.39 -31.08 7.34
CA GLU A 304 62.67 -32.47 6.93
C GLU A 304 63.51 -32.53 5.66
N LYS A 305 63.27 -31.64 4.68
CA LYS A 305 64.14 -31.54 3.50
C LYS A 305 65.56 -31.15 3.89
N SER A 306 65.77 -30.20 4.80
CA SER A 306 67.12 -29.83 5.24
C SER A 306 67.81 -30.99 5.97
N LYS A 307 67.09 -31.71 6.85
CA LYS A 307 67.62 -32.94 7.48
C LYS A 307 67.96 -34.02 6.46
N CYS A 308 67.11 -34.24 5.45
CA CYS A 308 67.40 -35.17 4.36
C CYS A 308 68.64 -34.75 3.59
N ASP A 309 68.83 -33.46 3.32
CA ASP A 309 70.01 -32.95 2.64
C ASP A 309 71.28 -33.06 3.51
N GLU A 310 71.18 -32.81 4.83
CA GLU A 310 72.24 -33.06 5.81
C GLU A 310 72.62 -34.55 5.86
N LEU A 311 71.63 -35.45 5.92
CA LEU A 311 71.85 -36.90 5.90
C LEU A 311 72.44 -37.37 4.57
N LYS A 312 71.98 -36.84 3.43
CA LYS A 312 72.57 -37.13 2.12
C LYS A 312 74.04 -36.68 2.06
N GLN A 313 74.36 -35.51 2.61
CA GLN A 313 75.75 -35.07 2.73
C GLN A 313 76.56 -36.00 3.65
N ALA A 314 76.00 -36.42 4.78
CA ALA A 314 76.66 -37.34 5.70
C ALA A 314 76.87 -38.74 5.10
N ILE A 315 75.90 -39.27 4.34
CA ILE A 315 76.01 -40.55 3.62
C ILE A 315 77.03 -40.42 2.48
N SER A 316 77.01 -39.32 1.73
CA SER A 316 78.03 -39.03 0.72
C SER A 316 79.43 -38.92 1.32
N GLN A 317 79.56 -38.51 2.59
CA GLN A 317 80.83 -38.51 3.33
C GLN A 317 81.19 -39.87 3.92
N LYS A 318 80.23 -40.78 4.13
CA LYS A 318 80.43 -42.07 4.84
C LYS A 318 80.45 -43.32 3.97
N HIS A 319 80.12 -43.26 2.68
CA HIS A 319 80.08 -44.47 1.84
C HIS A 319 81.30 -44.63 0.92
N GLY A 320 82.27 -45.43 1.38
CA GLY A 320 83.08 -46.28 0.51
C GLY A 320 82.32 -47.58 0.25
N GLY A 321 81.84 -47.77 -0.98
CA GLY A 321 80.85 -48.81 -1.35
C GLY A 321 81.31 -50.27 -1.34
N SER A 322 82.37 -50.63 -0.59
CA SER A 322 82.90 -52.00 -0.59
C SER A 322 82.11 -52.98 0.29
N GLU A 323 81.44 -52.50 1.34
CA GLU A 323 80.76 -53.38 2.31
C GLU A 323 79.40 -53.91 1.83
N ILE A 324 78.73 -53.20 0.90
CA ILE A 324 77.41 -53.60 0.38
C ILE A 324 77.55 -54.72 -0.67
N GLU A 325 78.57 -54.68 -1.51
CA GLU A 325 78.83 -55.76 -2.49
C GLU A 325 79.13 -57.09 -1.79
N ASP A 326 79.97 -57.08 -0.75
CA ASP A 326 80.26 -58.26 0.08
C ASP A 326 79.01 -58.81 0.80
N LEU A 327 78.06 -57.93 1.17
CA LEU A 327 76.82 -58.35 1.83
C LEU A 327 75.84 -58.98 0.84
N LEU A 328 75.77 -58.44 -0.38
CA LEU A 328 74.91 -58.97 -1.45
C LEU A 328 75.37 -60.36 -1.90
N GLU A 329 76.69 -60.59 -1.99
CA GLU A 329 77.25 -61.91 -2.31
C GLU A 329 76.88 -62.95 -1.24
N LYS A 330 77.08 -62.61 0.05
CA LYS A 330 76.68 -63.48 1.17
C LYS A 330 75.18 -63.75 1.23
N LEU A 331 74.35 -62.75 0.90
CA LEU A 331 72.90 -62.93 0.85
C LEU A 331 72.51 -63.86 -0.30
N GLY A 332 73.16 -63.75 -1.45
CA GLY A 332 72.98 -64.65 -2.58
C GLY A 332 73.28 -66.10 -2.23
N GLU A 333 74.42 -66.36 -1.56
CA GLU A 333 74.79 -67.69 -1.08
C GLU A 333 73.75 -68.26 -0.10
N GLY A 334 73.29 -67.45 0.87
CA GLY A 334 72.29 -67.87 1.84
C GLY A 334 70.91 -68.18 1.22
N VAL A 335 70.48 -67.38 0.23
CA VAL A 335 69.24 -67.65 -0.51
C VAL A 335 69.34 -68.95 -1.30
N GLN A 336 70.51 -69.23 -1.90
CA GLN A 336 70.74 -70.47 -2.64
C GLN A 336 70.71 -71.70 -1.74
N GLU A 337 71.29 -71.61 -0.53
CA GLU A 337 71.23 -72.68 0.48
C GLU A 337 69.78 -72.97 0.89
N VAL A 338 69.00 -71.94 1.23
CA VAL A 338 67.59 -72.10 1.63
C VAL A 338 66.75 -72.66 0.48
N HIS A 339 66.97 -72.20 -0.75
CA HIS A 339 66.27 -72.72 -1.93
C HIS A 339 66.54 -74.22 -2.10
N SER A 340 67.80 -74.65 -2.02
CA SER A 340 68.19 -76.07 -2.14
C SER A 340 67.49 -76.95 -1.10
N ILE A 341 67.39 -76.48 0.14
CA ILE A 341 66.74 -77.22 1.23
C ILE A 341 65.22 -77.28 1.05
N CYS A 342 64.58 -76.18 0.64
CA CYS A 342 63.12 -76.08 0.61
C CYS A 342 62.48 -76.81 -0.57
N THR A 343 63.11 -76.83 -1.75
CA THR A 343 62.46 -77.34 -2.98
C THR A 343 62.94 -78.72 -3.44
N HIS A 344 64.09 -79.22 -2.96
CA HIS A 344 64.69 -80.51 -3.36
C HIS A 344 64.86 -80.70 -4.90
N GLU A 345 64.70 -79.63 -5.70
CA GLU A 345 64.95 -79.59 -7.13
C GLU A 345 66.39 -79.11 -7.36
N ASN A 346 67.28 -80.02 -7.73
CA ASN A 346 68.72 -79.81 -7.59
C ASN A 346 69.43 -79.11 -8.76
N GLN A 347 68.73 -78.59 -9.78
CA GLN A 347 69.38 -77.81 -10.84
C GLN A 347 68.39 -76.80 -11.45
N ASP A 348 68.53 -75.53 -11.10
CA ASP A 348 68.00 -74.40 -11.87
C ASP A 348 68.90 -73.18 -11.65
N ASP A 349 69.53 -72.68 -12.72
CA ASP A 349 70.33 -71.45 -12.75
C ASP A 349 69.42 -70.20 -12.75
N GLY A 350 68.55 -70.09 -11.74
CA GLY A 350 67.66 -68.94 -11.56
C GLY A 350 68.36 -67.78 -10.86
N ASP A 351 68.01 -66.54 -11.22
CA ASP A 351 68.46 -65.33 -10.52
C ASP A 351 68.01 -65.35 -9.05
N THR A 352 68.72 -64.67 -8.13
CA THR A 352 68.45 -64.69 -6.67
C THR A 352 66.99 -64.29 -6.35
N LEU A 353 66.43 -63.37 -7.13
CA LEU A 353 65.03 -62.96 -7.07
C LEU A 353 64.05 -64.09 -7.47
N GLN A 354 64.41 -64.91 -8.46
CA GLN A 354 63.61 -66.04 -8.89
C GLN A 354 63.65 -67.19 -7.87
N MET A 355 64.81 -67.42 -7.23
CA MET A 355 64.95 -68.37 -6.13
C MET A 355 64.06 -67.96 -4.93
N LEU A 356 64.06 -66.67 -4.57
CA LEU A 356 63.20 -66.13 -3.51
C LEU A 356 61.70 -66.30 -3.84
N ALA A 357 61.28 -65.98 -5.05
CA ALA A 357 59.87 -66.12 -5.45
C ALA A 357 59.36 -67.58 -5.34
N ARG A 358 60.24 -68.56 -5.58
CA ARG A 358 59.91 -69.99 -5.41
C ARG A 358 59.86 -70.41 -3.95
N ILE A 359 60.79 -69.92 -3.13
CA ILE A 359 60.75 -70.10 -1.67
C ILE A 359 59.44 -69.51 -1.11
N GLU A 360 59.06 -68.32 -1.55
CA GLU A 360 57.80 -67.67 -1.16
C GLU A 360 56.59 -68.51 -1.56
N SER A 361 56.52 -69.00 -2.79
CA SER A 361 55.42 -69.87 -3.23
C SER A 361 55.33 -71.17 -2.40
N LYS A 362 56.47 -71.76 -2.02
CA LYS A 362 56.49 -72.96 -1.17
C LYS A 362 56.09 -72.64 0.28
N LEU A 363 56.48 -71.48 0.80
CA LEU A 363 56.03 -70.98 2.09
C LEU A 363 54.53 -70.73 2.10
N GLU A 364 53.98 -70.13 1.06
CA GLU A 364 52.52 -69.95 0.91
C GLU A 364 51.78 -71.29 0.89
N GLU A 365 52.32 -72.31 0.21
CA GLU A 365 51.75 -73.67 0.22
C GLU A 365 51.77 -74.28 1.63
N TYR A 366 52.88 -74.15 2.38
CA TYR A 366 52.94 -74.62 3.76
C TYR A 366 52.05 -73.83 4.72
N LEU A 367 51.91 -72.52 4.51
CA LEU A 367 50.97 -71.70 5.27
C LEU A 367 49.52 -72.10 4.96
N ALA A 368 49.18 -72.36 3.70
CA ALA A 368 47.86 -72.89 3.35
C ALA A 368 47.59 -74.26 4.01
N TYR A 369 48.58 -75.14 4.08
CA TYR A 369 48.45 -76.40 4.85
C TYR A 369 48.28 -76.17 6.35
N LEU A 370 48.92 -75.14 6.91
CA LEU A 370 48.73 -74.76 8.31
C LEU A 370 47.35 -74.15 8.55
N ASP A 371 46.85 -73.31 7.65
CA ASP A 371 45.53 -72.70 7.73
C ASP A 371 44.44 -73.79 7.63
N GLU A 372 44.56 -74.75 6.71
CA GLU A 372 43.65 -75.89 6.61
C GLU A 372 43.73 -76.82 7.85
N ALA A 373 44.91 -76.95 8.45
CA ALA A 373 45.09 -77.63 9.73
C ALA A 373 44.42 -76.86 10.90
N GLU A 374 44.50 -75.53 10.92
CA GLU A 374 43.81 -74.69 11.90
C GLU A 374 42.29 -74.79 11.74
N GLU A 375 41.76 -74.72 10.51
CA GLU A 375 40.34 -74.83 10.20
C GLU A 375 39.77 -76.23 10.48
N SER A 376 40.56 -77.29 10.29
CA SER A 376 40.16 -78.68 10.61
C SER A 376 40.10 -78.98 12.12
N GLY A 377 40.30 -77.98 12.98
CA GLY A 377 40.01 -78.04 14.42
C GLY A 377 41.19 -78.46 15.30
N LEU A 378 42.42 -78.44 14.79
CA LEU A 378 43.62 -78.63 15.62
C LEU A 378 43.79 -77.54 16.67
N GLY A 379 43.38 -76.29 16.41
CA GLY A 379 43.39 -75.21 17.39
C GLY A 379 42.57 -75.54 18.65
N ALA A 380 41.39 -76.16 18.48
CA ALA A 380 40.58 -76.64 19.60
C ALA A 380 41.27 -77.78 20.39
N ARG A 381 42.05 -78.61 19.71
CA ARG A 381 42.79 -79.73 20.31
C ARG A 381 44.03 -79.26 21.09
N VAL A 382 44.73 -78.24 20.58
CA VAL A 382 45.85 -77.58 21.25
C VAL A 382 45.36 -76.85 22.50
N LEU A 383 44.31 -76.03 22.39
CA LEU A 383 43.70 -75.37 23.55
C LEU A 383 43.21 -76.37 24.61
N ALA A 384 42.64 -77.50 24.20
CA ALA A 384 42.22 -78.56 25.12
C ALA A 384 43.40 -79.18 25.90
N GLU A 385 44.54 -79.42 25.25
CA GLU A 385 45.76 -79.93 25.88
C GLU A 385 46.46 -78.87 26.75
N GLU A 386 46.48 -77.60 26.35
CA GLU A 386 46.96 -76.50 27.19
C GLU A 386 46.13 -76.38 28.47
N HIS A 387 44.80 -76.39 28.37
CA HIS A 387 43.91 -76.39 29.53
C HIS A 387 44.11 -77.62 30.42
N LYS A 388 44.50 -78.77 29.87
CA LYS A 388 44.80 -79.98 30.64
C LYS A 388 46.13 -79.87 31.38
N LYS A 389 47.18 -79.35 30.75
CA LYS A 389 48.48 -79.04 31.37
C LYS A 389 48.36 -77.99 32.48
N GLU A 390 47.60 -76.92 32.25
CA GLU A 390 47.38 -75.87 33.24
C GLU A 390 46.57 -76.39 34.45
N ARG A 391 45.59 -77.29 34.22
CA ARG A 391 44.90 -77.99 35.31
C ARG A 391 45.84 -78.86 36.14
N GLN A 392 46.74 -79.62 35.50
CA GLN A 392 47.75 -80.43 36.19
C GLN A 392 48.67 -79.55 37.06
N ARG A 393 49.19 -78.46 36.48
CA ARG A 393 50.06 -77.51 37.20
C ARG A 393 49.38 -76.95 38.46
N ARG A 394 48.08 -76.58 38.37
CA ARG A 394 47.30 -76.10 39.52
C ARG A 394 47.11 -77.16 40.59
N LEU A 395 46.91 -78.43 40.20
CA LEU A 395 46.81 -79.54 41.14
C LEU A 395 48.15 -79.78 41.85
N ASP A 396 49.26 -79.77 41.13
CA ASP A 396 50.60 -79.96 41.70
C ASP A 396 50.96 -78.83 42.68
N LEU A 397 50.63 -77.58 42.35
CA LEU A 397 50.76 -76.44 43.25
C LEU A 397 49.92 -76.60 44.53
N ARG A 398 48.68 -77.08 44.42
CA ARG A 398 47.81 -77.35 45.58
C ARG A 398 48.39 -78.47 46.44
N MET A 399 48.85 -79.57 45.83
CA MET A 399 49.46 -80.69 46.53
C MET A 399 50.76 -80.27 47.24
N SER A 400 51.62 -79.51 46.57
CA SER A 400 52.86 -78.99 47.15
C SER A 400 52.60 -78.04 48.33
N ARG A 401 51.59 -77.17 48.24
CA ARG A 401 51.16 -76.30 49.35
C ARG A 401 50.65 -77.10 50.55
N LYS A 402 49.83 -78.13 50.31
CA LYS A 402 49.31 -79.01 51.36
C LYS A 402 50.45 -79.77 52.06
N LEU A 403 51.38 -80.32 51.29
CA LEU A 403 52.54 -81.05 51.81
C LEU A 403 53.48 -80.12 52.61
N HIS A 404 53.65 -78.87 52.18
CA HIS A 404 54.42 -77.88 52.93
C HIS A 404 53.74 -77.48 54.26
N GLN A 405 52.40 -77.40 54.29
CA GLN A 405 51.66 -77.19 55.53
C GLN A 405 51.77 -78.39 56.47
N GLU A 406 51.65 -79.61 55.95
CA GLU A 406 51.82 -80.85 56.72
C GLU A 406 53.24 -80.95 57.30
N LYS A 407 54.29 -80.67 56.53
CA LYS A 407 55.67 -80.58 57.05
C LYS A 407 55.81 -79.54 58.15
N LYS A 408 55.22 -78.35 58.00
CA LYS A 408 55.23 -77.33 59.06
C LYS A 408 54.51 -77.79 60.34
N ILE A 409 53.43 -78.56 60.21
CA ILE A 409 52.72 -79.15 61.35
C ILE A 409 53.58 -80.26 61.99
N GLU A 410 54.20 -81.12 61.18
CA GLU A 410 55.09 -82.19 61.63
C GLU A 410 56.33 -81.64 62.33
N ASP A 411 56.96 -80.59 61.79
CA ASP A 411 58.10 -79.90 62.40
C ASP A 411 57.71 -79.23 63.72
N ARG A 412 56.52 -78.62 63.80
CA ARG A 412 55.98 -78.09 65.06
C ARG A 412 55.76 -79.20 66.08
N LEU A 413 55.24 -80.35 65.65
CA LEU A 413 55.03 -81.51 66.51
C LEU A 413 56.37 -82.10 67.00
N LYS A 414 57.36 -82.25 66.11
CA LYS A 414 58.73 -82.68 66.43
C LYS A 414 59.44 -81.71 67.37
N ALA A 415 59.31 -80.40 67.13
CA ALA A 415 59.87 -79.38 68.02
C ALA A 415 59.19 -79.39 69.39
N SER A 416 57.88 -79.62 69.46
CA SER A 416 57.15 -79.80 70.72
C SER A 416 57.63 -81.06 71.47
N LEU A 417 57.79 -82.19 70.78
CA LEU A 417 58.34 -83.43 71.33
C LEU A 417 59.77 -83.25 71.84
N HIS A 418 60.67 -82.66 71.06
CA HIS A 418 62.04 -82.36 71.50
C HIS A 418 62.07 -81.40 72.70
N ARG A 419 61.18 -80.41 72.74
CA ARG A 419 61.06 -79.50 73.89
C ARG A 419 60.53 -80.20 75.15
N SER A 420 59.72 -81.24 74.99
CA SER A 420 59.23 -82.08 76.10
C SER A 420 60.26 -83.10 76.61
N GLN A 421 61.17 -83.56 75.75
CA GLN A 421 62.25 -84.51 76.10
C GLN A 421 63.53 -83.83 76.60
N ALA A 422 63.68 -82.52 76.39
CA ALA A 422 64.82 -81.76 76.87
C ALA A 422 64.80 -81.65 78.41
N PRO A 423 65.90 -81.99 79.12
CA PRO A 423 65.95 -81.96 80.57
C PRO A 423 65.68 -80.54 81.10
N VAL A 424 64.73 -80.44 82.04
CA VAL A 424 64.30 -79.17 82.64
C VAL A 424 65.44 -78.54 83.43
N HIS A 425 66.06 -77.51 82.88
CA HIS A 425 67.10 -76.74 83.55
C HIS A 425 66.50 -75.83 84.63
N LYS A 426 66.55 -76.26 85.90
CA LYS A 426 66.15 -75.45 87.05
C LYS A 426 67.17 -74.32 87.26
N LYS A 427 66.78 -73.07 87.00
CA LYS A 427 67.62 -71.90 87.28
C LYS A 427 67.71 -71.68 88.79
N VAL A 428 68.93 -71.70 89.34
CA VAL A 428 69.21 -71.47 90.76
C VAL A 428 69.56 -69.99 90.95
N GLY A 429 68.77 -69.26 91.75
CA GLY A 429 68.96 -67.83 92.03
C GLY A 429 67.74 -66.97 91.69
N LYS A 430 67.53 -65.90 92.48
CA LYS A 430 66.40 -64.97 92.33
C LYS A 430 66.54 -64.20 91.02
N GLN A 431 65.56 -64.37 90.12
CA GLN A 431 65.51 -63.70 88.83
C GLN A 431 65.37 -62.19 89.02
N ILE A 432 66.29 -61.42 88.43
CA ILE A 432 66.22 -59.95 88.44
C ILE A 432 65.00 -59.53 87.63
N MET A 433 64.01 -58.97 88.33
CA MET A 433 62.78 -58.44 87.76
C MET A 433 63.06 -57.05 87.17
N PHE A 434 63.18 -56.96 85.85
CA PHE A 434 63.08 -55.67 85.18
C PHE A 434 61.64 -55.16 85.34
N ARG A 435 61.49 -53.95 85.89
CA ARG A 435 60.20 -53.24 85.93
C ARG A 435 59.82 -52.88 84.49
N SER A 436 58.54 -53.02 84.13
CA SER A 436 58.03 -52.67 82.80
C SER A 436 58.34 -51.20 82.49
N ALA A 437 59.00 -50.94 81.36
CA ALA A 437 59.06 -49.60 80.78
C ALA A 437 57.62 -49.10 80.53
N PRO A 438 57.32 -47.80 80.74
CA PRO A 438 56.01 -47.23 80.47
C PRO A 438 55.62 -47.48 79.00
N LEU A 439 54.32 -47.71 78.75
CA LEU A 439 53.76 -47.91 77.41
C LEU A 439 54.00 -46.65 76.56
N PHE A 440 55.15 -46.58 75.91
CA PHE A 440 55.41 -45.61 74.85
C PHE A 440 54.59 -46.07 73.65
N GLN A 441 53.44 -45.42 73.42
CA GLN A 441 52.75 -45.49 72.14
C GLN A 441 53.64 -44.78 71.12
N ALA A 442 54.61 -45.51 70.57
CA ALA A 442 55.27 -45.08 69.35
C ALA A 442 54.16 -44.93 68.30
N ARG A 443 53.94 -43.70 67.83
CA ARG A 443 53.23 -43.46 66.58
C ARG A 443 53.82 -44.45 65.58
N ARG A 444 52.97 -45.34 65.06
CA ARG A 444 53.29 -46.12 63.88
C ARG A 444 53.53 -45.08 62.78
N VAL A 445 54.78 -44.72 62.56
CA VAL A 445 55.18 -44.08 61.32
C VAL A 445 54.95 -45.17 60.30
N VAL A 446 53.83 -45.06 59.60
CA VAL A 446 53.68 -45.71 58.30
C VAL A 446 54.80 -45.07 57.49
N GLN A 447 55.86 -45.83 57.20
CA GLN A 447 56.63 -45.54 56.00
C GLN A 447 55.61 -45.70 54.88
N GLU A 448 55.11 -44.58 54.38
CA GLU A 448 54.37 -44.56 53.14
C GLU A 448 55.38 -44.98 52.09
N ASP A 449 55.25 -46.21 51.61
CA ASP A 449 56.05 -46.71 50.49
C ASP A 449 55.86 -45.71 49.33
N ASP A 450 56.94 -45.16 48.80
CA ASP A 450 56.88 -44.04 47.86
C ASP A 450 56.24 -44.43 46.52
N GLY A 451 55.80 -45.68 46.36
CA GLY A 451 55.21 -46.23 45.14
C GLY A 451 56.23 -46.40 44.00
N TYR A 452 57.49 -46.02 44.21
CA TYR A 452 58.53 -45.99 43.18
C TYR A 452 58.81 -47.38 42.60
N GLU A 453 58.92 -48.41 43.45
CA GLU A 453 59.14 -49.79 42.96
C GLU A 453 57.95 -50.33 42.17
N GLU A 454 56.74 -49.88 42.48
CA GLU A 454 55.52 -50.28 41.78
C GLU A 454 55.39 -49.56 40.43
N ALA A 455 55.68 -48.25 40.38
CA ALA A 455 55.73 -47.47 39.15
C ALA A 455 56.81 -47.97 38.16
N VAL A 456 57.98 -48.42 38.65
CA VAL A 456 59.01 -49.05 37.80
C VAL A 456 58.55 -50.40 37.24
N ARG A 457 57.83 -51.21 38.04
CA ARG A 457 57.26 -52.46 37.54
C ARG A 457 56.20 -52.21 36.47
N GLU A 458 55.32 -51.23 36.68
CA GLU A 458 54.28 -50.87 35.72
C GLU A 458 54.85 -50.26 34.44
N HIS A 459 55.87 -49.39 34.52
CA HIS A 459 56.57 -48.89 33.34
C HIS A 459 57.21 -50.02 32.52
N ASN A 460 57.81 -51.03 33.16
CA ASN A 460 58.36 -52.19 32.46
C ASN A 460 57.30 -53.04 31.76
N ILE A 461 56.04 -52.97 32.19
CA ILE A 461 54.93 -53.72 31.60
C ILE A 461 54.20 -52.88 30.53
N PHE A 462 53.99 -51.58 30.78
CA PHE A 462 53.11 -50.71 29.98
C PHE A 462 53.83 -49.59 29.22
N GLY A 463 55.13 -49.37 29.47
CA GLY A 463 55.94 -48.37 28.76
C GLY A 463 55.63 -46.91 29.08
N ILE A 464 54.80 -46.64 30.09
CA ILE A 464 54.34 -45.31 30.50
C ILE A 464 54.47 -45.19 32.02
N TRP A 465 54.85 -44.02 32.53
CA TRP A 465 54.88 -43.76 33.96
C TRP A 465 53.49 -43.38 34.46
N LEU A 466 53.02 -44.04 35.52
CA LEU A 466 51.76 -43.73 36.20
C LEU A 466 52.09 -43.11 37.56
N ASP A 467 51.41 -42.03 37.91
CA ASP A 467 51.50 -41.46 39.25
C ASP A 467 50.69 -42.28 40.28
N LYS A 468 50.77 -41.91 41.56
CA LYS A 468 50.06 -42.61 42.66
C LYS A 468 48.53 -42.61 42.49
N GLU A 469 47.99 -41.80 41.57
CA GLU A 469 46.56 -41.64 41.29
C GLU A 469 46.16 -42.33 39.97
N GLY A 470 47.11 -42.97 39.27
CA GLY A 470 46.90 -43.73 38.04
C GLY A 470 46.82 -42.88 36.77
N VAL A 471 47.32 -41.63 36.82
CA VAL A 471 47.33 -40.72 35.66
C VAL A 471 48.63 -40.89 34.87
N PRO A 472 48.56 -41.04 33.52
CA PRO A 472 49.74 -41.10 32.67
C PRO A 472 50.58 -39.82 32.75
N ASN A 473 51.83 -39.95 33.16
CA ASN A 473 52.80 -38.87 33.22
C ASN A 473 53.99 -39.16 32.29
N ALA A 474 54.51 -38.12 31.64
CA ALA A 474 55.64 -38.24 30.72
C ALA A 474 57.00 -38.28 31.44
N GLN A 475 57.04 -37.91 32.72
CA GLN A 475 58.27 -37.80 33.51
C GLN A 475 58.35 -38.92 34.56
N GLN A 476 59.55 -39.49 34.72
CA GLN A 476 59.83 -40.51 35.72
C GLN A 476 59.62 -39.93 37.13
N PRO A 477 58.88 -40.62 38.03
CA PRO A 477 58.66 -40.13 39.39
C PRO A 477 59.99 -40.08 40.16
N GLU A 478 60.23 -38.99 40.88
CA GLU A 478 61.43 -38.83 41.71
C GLU A 478 61.37 -39.79 42.92
N LYS A 479 62.47 -40.52 43.17
CA LYS A 479 62.60 -41.36 44.35
C LYS A 479 62.78 -40.46 45.58
N ALA A 480 61.85 -40.51 46.53
CA ALA A 480 61.99 -39.76 47.76
C ALA A 480 63.11 -40.38 48.60
N GLU A 481 64.14 -39.60 48.95
CA GLU A 481 65.15 -40.02 49.91
C GLU A 481 64.62 -39.74 51.32
N THR A 482 64.07 -40.78 51.99
CA THR A 482 63.71 -40.75 53.41
C THR A 482 64.17 -41.98 54.16
#